data_AF-A0A014NRT0-F1
#
_entry.id   AF-A0A014NRT0-F1
#
_cell.length_a   1.000
_cell.length_b   1.000
_cell.length_c   1.000
_cell.angle_alpha   90.00
_cell.angle_beta   90.00
_cell.angle_gamma   90.00
#
_symmetry.space_group_name_H-M   'P 1'
#
loop_
_entity.id
_entity.type
_entity.pdbx_description
1 polymer ?
#
loop_
_entity_poly.entity_id
_entity_poly.type
_entity_poly.pdbx_seq_one_letter_code
_entity_poly.pdbx_strand_id
1 'polypeptide(L)'
;MSNYNEIVSSLTKITPYDSAVEDSLSASVQDHNFNNLVTSTFNKISETNAQYKDVINALSETPNFTSDPEKLAILQNYVGEYTNHISLVSALVRKSVSTIETLEKSQ
;
A
#
# COMPACT_ATOMS: atom_id res chain seq x y z
N MET A 1 -18.18 -15.08 12.07
CA MET A 1 -18.57 -14.28 10.88
C MET A 1 -19.14 -12.89 11.22
N SER A 2 -19.17 -12.43 12.49
CA SER A 2 -19.65 -11.09 12.86
C SER A 2 -18.58 -9.99 12.83
N ASN A 3 -17.32 -10.33 13.11
CA ASN A 3 -16.24 -9.36 13.30
C ASN A 3 -15.88 -8.55 12.04
N TYR A 4 -16.05 -9.14 10.84
CA TYR A 4 -15.69 -8.48 9.59
C TYR A 4 -16.64 -7.33 9.24
N ASN A 5 -17.94 -7.52 9.52
CA ASN A 5 -18.95 -6.49 9.28
C ASN A 5 -18.83 -5.31 10.26
N GLU A 6 -18.30 -5.57 11.45
CA GLU A 6 -18.10 -4.55 12.48
C GLU A 6 -16.94 -3.60 12.11
N ILE A 7 -15.84 -4.15 11.58
CA ILE A 7 -14.70 -3.36 11.09
C ILE A 7 -15.12 -2.52 9.87
N VAL A 8 -15.85 -3.11 8.91
CA VAL A 8 -16.36 -2.37 7.74
C VAL A 8 -17.39 -1.31 8.15
N SER A 9 -18.26 -1.60 9.12
CA SER A 9 -19.20 -0.62 9.66
C SER A 9 -18.50 0.52 10.41
N SER A 10 -17.40 0.24 11.12
CA SER A 10 -16.61 1.26 11.81
C SER A 10 -15.86 2.18 10.84
N LEU A 11 -15.42 1.65 9.69
CA LEU A 11 -14.80 2.45 8.63
C LEU A 11 -15.80 3.37 7.91
N THR A 12 -17.09 2.99 7.91
CA THR A 12 -18.14 3.70 7.17
C THR A 12 -18.95 4.67 8.04
N LYS A 13 -18.85 4.57 9.38
CA LYS A 13 -19.46 5.52 10.32
C LYS A 13 -18.57 6.75 10.50
N ILE A 14 -18.46 7.56 9.45
CA ILE A 14 -17.98 8.93 9.59
C ILE A 14 -19.25 9.80 9.52
N THR A 15 -19.46 10.58 10.59
CA THR A 15 -20.54 11.57 10.84
C THR A 15 -21.76 11.06 11.64
N PRO A 16 -21.86 11.37 12.95
CA PRO A 16 -23.15 11.70 13.55
C PRO A 16 -23.53 13.10 13.07
N TYR A 17 -24.68 13.21 12.42
CA TYR A 17 -25.33 14.48 12.13
C TYR A 17 -25.63 15.18 13.45
N ASP A 18 -24.89 16.25 13.77
CA ASP A 18 -25.41 17.31 14.61
C ASP A 18 -24.88 18.67 14.12
N SER A 19 -25.80 19.60 14.08
CA SER A 19 -25.66 20.90 13.43
C SER A 19 -24.73 21.85 14.18
N ALA A 20 -24.12 22.76 13.41
CA ALA A 20 -23.61 24.08 13.76
C ALA A 20 -22.07 24.25 13.92
N VAL A 21 -21.48 24.83 12.86
CA VAL A 21 -20.41 25.85 12.89
C VAL A 21 -19.05 25.40 13.47
N GLU A 22 -18.29 24.54 12.77
CA GLU A 22 -16.79 24.46 12.85
C GLU A 22 -16.19 23.76 11.60
N ASP A 23 -16.55 24.19 10.38
CA ASP A 23 -16.29 23.40 9.16
C ASP A 23 -14.87 23.54 8.55
N SER A 24 -14.06 24.50 9.00
CA SER A 24 -12.73 24.73 8.38
C SER A 24 -11.56 24.06 9.12
N LEU A 25 -11.69 23.82 10.43
CA LEU A 25 -10.64 23.19 11.26
C LEU A 25 -10.70 21.66 11.18
N SER A 26 -11.90 21.08 11.16
CA SER A 26 -12.08 19.62 11.10
C SER A 26 -11.64 19.03 9.75
N ALA A 27 -12.00 19.68 8.63
CA ALA A 27 -11.56 19.29 7.30
C ALA A 27 -10.03 19.39 7.14
N SER A 28 -9.42 20.46 7.67
CA SER A 28 -7.96 20.64 7.66
C SER A 28 -7.23 19.56 8.46
N VAL A 29 -7.72 19.21 9.66
CA VAL A 29 -7.12 18.15 10.49
C VAL A 29 -7.26 16.77 9.84
N GLN A 30 -8.40 16.50 9.19
CA GLN A 30 -8.62 15.26 8.44
C GLN A 30 -7.71 15.15 7.21
N ASP A 31 -7.53 16.24 6.45
CA ASP A 31 -6.59 16.29 5.31
C ASP A 31 -5.14 16.11 5.75
N HIS A 32 -4.73 16.73 6.86
CA HIS A 32 -3.39 16.52 7.41
C HIS A 32 -3.18 15.08 7.85
N ASN A 33 -4.18 14.43 8.47
CA ASN A 33 -4.09 13.02 8.86
C ASN A 33 -4.00 12.10 7.63
N PHE A 34 -4.85 12.32 6.62
CA PHE A 34 -4.83 11.55 5.39
C PHE A 34 -3.51 11.72 4.62
N ASN A 35 -3.03 12.96 4.47
CA ASN A 35 -1.75 13.23 3.82
C ASN A 35 -0.59 12.54 4.57
N ASN A 36 -0.58 12.61 5.90
CA ASN A 36 0.42 11.91 6.72
C ASN A 36 0.33 10.39 6.56
N LEU A 37 -0.87 9.83 6.47
CA LEU A 37 -1.10 8.40 6.22
C LEU A 37 -0.57 8.00 4.83
N VAL A 38 -0.87 8.78 3.79
CA VAL A 38 -0.40 8.52 2.42
C VAL A 38 1.12 8.61 2.36
N THR A 39 1.71 9.66 2.92
CA THR A 39 3.18 9.83 2.95
C THR A 39 3.86 8.71 3.72
N SER A 40 3.37 8.36 4.92
CA SER A 40 3.96 7.26 5.70
C SER A 40 3.80 5.90 5.03
N THR A 41 2.65 5.64 4.39
CA THR A 41 2.42 4.41 3.63
C THR A 41 3.33 4.35 2.40
N PHE A 42 3.48 5.44 1.65
CA PHE A 42 4.39 5.53 0.51
C PHE A 42 5.84 5.28 0.94
N ASN A 43 6.28 5.92 2.02
CA ASN A 43 7.63 5.73 2.56
C ASN A 43 7.87 4.26 2.94
N LYS A 44 6.90 3.63 3.63
CA LYS A 44 6.98 2.22 4.00
C LYS A 44 7.05 1.29 2.78
N ILE A 45 6.25 1.53 1.75
CA ILE A 45 6.28 0.77 0.49
C ILE A 45 7.63 0.95 -0.20
N SER A 46 8.14 2.18 -0.25
CA SER A 46 9.43 2.51 -0.85
C SER A 46 10.59 1.83 -0.13
N GLU A 47 10.61 1.88 1.21
CA GLU A 47 11.60 1.21 2.04
C GLU A 47 11.54 -0.32 1.85
N THR A 48 10.34 -0.90 1.88
CA THR A 48 10.13 -2.33 1.62
C THR A 48 10.67 -2.74 0.24
N ASN A 49 10.41 -1.92 -0.78
CA ASN A 49 10.89 -2.14 -2.14
C ASN A 49 12.43 -2.06 -2.23
N ALA A 50 13.07 -1.15 -1.49
CA ALA A 50 14.52 -1.09 -1.39
C ALA A 50 15.08 -2.35 -0.70
N GLN A 51 14.49 -2.75 0.44
CA GLN A 51 14.89 -3.95 1.17
C GLN A 51 14.83 -5.23 0.31
N TYR A 52 13.76 -5.43 -0.47
CA TYR A 52 13.68 -6.56 -1.39
C TYR A 52 14.83 -6.56 -2.40
N LYS A 53 15.13 -5.40 -2.99
CA LYS A 53 16.22 -5.28 -3.98
C LYS A 53 17.57 -5.52 -3.34
N ASP A 54 17.83 -4.98 -2.16
CA ASP A 54 19.10 -5.15 -1.45
C ASP A 54 19.35 -6.62 -1.13
N VAL A 55 18.33 -7.34 -0.64
CA VAL A 55 18.42 -8.78 -0.36
C VAL A 55 18.65 -9.57 -1.65
N ILE A 56 17.86 -9.32 -2.70
CA ILE A 56 18.01 -10.02 -3.99
C ILE A 56 19.41 -9.79 -4.56
N ASN A 57 19.90 -8.55 -4.56
CA ASN A 57 21.22 -8.21 -5.05
C ASN A 57 22.30 -8.91 -4.24
N ALA A 58 22.26 -8.81 -2.91
CA ALA A 58 23.25 -9.45 -2.02
C ALA A 58 23.31 -10.98 -2.23
N LEU A 59 22.15 -11.63 -2.35
CA LEU A 59 22.08 -13.07 -2.61
C LEU A 59 22.57 -13.43 -4.02
N SER A 60 22.30 -12.60 -5.03
CA SER A 60 22.71 -12.83 -6.41
C SER A 60 24.21 -12.61 -6.65
N GLU A 61 24.82 -11.67 -5.95
CA GLU A 61 26.23 -11.30 -6.07
C GLU A 61 27.14 -12.19 -5.22
N THR A 62 26.59 -12.97 -4.30
CA THR A 62 27.36 -13.88 -3.44
C THR A 62 27.95 -15.02 -4.27
N PRO A 63 29.29 -15.18 -4.34
CA PRO A 63 29.92 -16.29 -5.04
C PRO A 63 29.45 -17.62 -4.45
N ASN A 64 29.17 -18.61 -5.31
CA ASN A 64 28.63 -19.93 -4.96
C ASN A 64 27.17 -19.97 -4.46
N PHE A 65 26.48 -18.83 -4.32
CA PHE A 65 25.05 -18.82 -3.97
C PHE A 65 24.19 -19.21 -5.16
N THR A 66 24.53 -18.73 -6.35
CA THR A 66 23.86 -19.03 -7.62
C THR A 66 24.31 -20.35 -8.26
N SER A 67 25.24 -21.07 -7.63
CA SER A 67 25.71 -22.38 -8.09
C SER A 67 25.08 -23.55 -7.32
N ASP A 68 24.35 -23.24 -6.24
CA ASP A 68 23.66 -24.19 -5.38
C ASP A 68 22.16 -24.18 -5.72
N PRO A 69 21.60 -25.28 -6.23
CA PRO A 69 20.19 -25.35 -6.67
C PRO A 69 19.19 -25.00 -5.56
N GLU A 70 19.47 -25.35 -4.31
CA GLU A 70 18.56 -25.07 -3.19
C GLU A 70 18.54 -23.58 -2.86
N LYS A 71 19.71 -22.93 -2.89
CA LYS A 71 19.84 -21.48 -2.68
C LYS A 71 19.26 -20.68 -3.83
N LEU A 72 19.40 -21.17 -5.06
CA LEU A 72 18.74 -20.63 -6.25
C LEU A 72 17.22 -20.66 -6.12
N ALA A 73 16.65 -21.75 -5.60
CA ALA A 73 15.20 -21.84 -5.36
C ALA A 73 14.73 -20.81 -4.33
N ILE A 74 15.51 -20.57 -3.27
CA ILE A 74 15.23 -19.51 -2.29
C ILE A 74 15.25 -18.13 -2.95
N LEU A 75 16.28 -17.84 -3.76
CA LEU A 75 16.37 -16.57 -4.50
C LEU A 75 15.17 -16.38 -5.44
N GLN A 76 14.77 -17.44 -6.15
CA GLN A 76 13.61 -17.41 -7.03
C GLN A 76 12.31 -17.11 -6.27
N ASN A 77 12.16 -17.63 -5.05
CA ASN A 77 11.02 -17.31 -4.20
C ASN A 77 11.02 -15.82 -3.82
N TYR A 78 12.15 -15.27 -3.38
CA TYR A 78 12.26 -13.84 -3.06
C TYR A 78 11.95 -12.92 -4.25
N VAL A 79 12.45 -13.26 -5.45
CA VAL A 79 12.12 -12.54 -6.68
C VAL A 79 10.64 -12.63 -7.00
N GLY A 80 10.02 -13.81 -6.78
CA GLY A 80 8.59 -14.03 -6.96
C GLY A 80 7.75 -13.17 -6.00
N GLU A 81 8.09 -13.15 -4.71
CA GLU A 81 7.42 -12.33 -3.70
C GLU A 81 7.52 -10.84 -4.01
N TYR A 82 8.72 -10.36 -4.37
CA TYR A 82 8.93 -8.99 -4.82
C TYR A 82 8.04 -8.63 -6.03
N THR A 83 8.01 -9.51 -7.04
CA THR A 83 7.22 -9.32 -8.26
C THR A 83 5.72 -9.26 -7.96
N ASN A 84 5.23 -10.13 -7.08
CA ASN A 84 3.84 -10.14 -6.66
C ASN A 84 3.48 -8.85 -5.91
N HIS A 85 4.34 -8.42 -4.98
CA HIS A 85 4.14 -7.21 -4.20
C HIS A 85 4.03 -5.96 -5.10
N ILE A 86 5.01 -5.73 -5.98
CA ILE A 86 5.01 -4.54 -6.84
C ILE A 86 3.86 -4.56 -7.86
N SER A 87 3.48 -5.75 -8.35
CA SER A 87 2.36 -5.92 -9.27
C SER A 87 1.03 -5.59 -8.59
N LEU A 88 0.83 -6.04 -7.35
CA LEU A 88 -0.37 -5.74 -6.57
C LEU A 88 -0.51 -4.23 -6.30
N VAL A 89 0.57 -3.60 -5.82
CA VAL A 89 0.59 -2.15 -5.56
C VAL A 89 0.28 -1.37 -6.84
N SER A 90 0.93 -1.73 -7.95
CA SER A 90 0.71 -1.06 -9.24
C SER A 90 -0.71 -1.22 -9.76
N ALA A 91 -1.28 -2.43 -9.65
CA ALA A 91 -2.64 -2.72 -10.06
C ALA A 91 -3.66 -1.92 -9.25
N LEU A 92 -3.48 -1.86 -7.92
CA LEU A 92 -4.35 -1.12 -7.02
C LEU A 92 -4.31 0.38 -7.34
N VAL A 93 -3.12 0.97 -7.41
CA VAL A 93 -2.94 2.40 -7.74
C VAL A 93 -3.60 2.72 -9.07
N ARG A 94 -3.35 1.92 -10.10
CA ARG A 94 -3.93 2.15 -11.43
C ARG A 94 -5.46 2.11 -11.39
N LYS A 95 -6.04 1.12 -10.71
CA LYS A 95 -7.50 1.00 -10.60
C LYS A 95 -8.09 2.17 -9.82
N SER A 96 -7.48 2.57 -8.71
CA SER A 96 -7.91 3.72 -7.91
C SER A 96 -7.92 5.01 -8.71
N VAL A 97 -6.84 5.31 -9.43
CA VAL A 97 -6.75 6.51 -10.28
C VAL A 97 -7.82 6.48 -11.38
N SER A 98 -7.97 5.35 -12.08
CA SER A 98 -9.01 5.23 -13.11
C SER A 98 -10.43 5.40 -12.57
N THR A 99 -10.70 4.94 -11.34
CA THR A 99 -11.99 5.18 -10.69
C THR A 99 -12.21 6.66 -10.39
N ILE A 100 -11.20 7.37 -9.88
CA ILE A 100 -11.28 8.82 -9.63
C ILE A 100 -11.52 9.57 -10.95
N GLU A 101 -10.75 9.27 -11.99
CA GLU A 101 -10.93 9.86 -13.33
C GLU A 101 -12.34 9.60 -13.91
N THR A 102 -12.91 8.42 -13.63
CA THR A 102 -14.27 8.09 -14.09
C THR A 102 -15.32 8.92 -13.36
N LEU A 103 -15.17 9.10 -12.04
CA LEU A 103 -16.09 9.90 -11.23
C LEU A 103 -16.01 11.39 -11.58
N GLU A 104 -14.80 11.91 -11.79
CA GLU A 104 -14.57 13.31 -12.16
C GLU A 104 -15.20 13.66 -13.51
N LYS A 105 -15.04 12.80 -14.53
CA LYS A 105 -15.69 12.97 -15.84
C LYS A 105 -17.21 12.82 -15.86
N SER A 106 -17.79 12.26 -14.79
CA SER A 106 -19.24 12.05 -14.69
C SER A 106 -19.98 13.23 -14.03
N GLN A 107 -19.25 14.22 -13.53
CA GLN A 107 -19.80 15.50 -13.05
C GLN A 107 -20.06 16.47 -14.21
#